data_AF-A0A424KDM7-F1
#
_entry.id   AF-A0A424KDM7-F1
#
_cell.length_a   1.000
_cell.length_b   1.000
_cell.length_c   1.000
_cell.angle_alpha   90.00
_cell.angle_beta   90.00
_cell.angle_gamma   90.00
#
_symmetry.space_group_name_H-M   'P 1'
#
loop_
_entity.id
_entity.type
_entity.pdbx_description
1 polymer ?
#
loop_
_entity_poly.entity_id
_entity_poly.type
_entity_poly.pdbx_seq_one_letter_code
_entity_poly.pdbx_strand_id
1 'polypeptide(L)'
;MSAEVHQAGVTSSDTTFDLILSIDTVAEKYGTREAFIMQMDLDLPADPAAADAAEELLAEELRAKIPGAVFASGRNIKLLVEDIGGRILTVTASVAIAALLLACLGVGNVVAAGITARGFEFGVIRSVGGAPSVAPRLVLAEITAAGLAAVVVGIALGVHLAWMGVGLYHDLAGLQLALDVPILPTLVGSGGVVIAALLASIPASMSLRRRAPRVLLASGRGG
;
A
#
# COMPACT_ATOMS: atom_id res chain seq x y z
N MET A 1 12.46 27.25 49.94
CA MET A 1 11.03 27.60 49.87
C MET A 1 10.47 26.90 48.66
N SER A 2 9.60 25.92 48.91
CA SER A 2 9.18 24.87 47.99
C SER A 2 8.37 25.43 46.82
N ALA A 3 8.79 25.13 45.58
CA ALA A 3 7.97 25.35 44.41
C ALA A 3 7.20 24.06 44.11
N GLU A 4 5.94 24.01 44.54
CA GLU A 4 4.98 22.98 44.13
C GLU A 4 4.80 23.06 42.62
N VAL A 5 5.19 21.99 41.93
CA VAL A 5 4.88 21.76 40.52
C VAL A 5 3.43 21.28 40.48
N HIS A 6 2.51 22.19 40.15
CA HIS A 6 1.13 21.83 39.84
C HIS A 6 1.13 21.12 38.48
N GLN A 7 1.08 19.79 38.54
CA GLN A 7 1.08 18.78 37.48
C GLN A 7 0.94 19.32 36.04
N ALA A 8 2.07 19.63 35.40
CA ALA A 8 2.17 19.70 33.95
C ALA A 8 2.62 18.32 33.46
N GLY A 9 1.87 17.73 32.52
CA GLY A 9 2.09 16.36 32.06
C GLY A 9 3.54 16.13 31.62
N VAL A 10 4.22 15.20 32.29
CA VAL A 10 5.55 14.73 31.88
C VAL A 10 5.33 13.67 30.82
N THR A 11 5.65 13.99 29.57
CA THR A 11 5.69 13.00 28.49
C THR A 11 7.13 12.53 28.36
N SER A 12 7.40 11.30 28.76
CA SER A 12 8.71 10.67 28.66
C SER A 12 8.80 9.92 27.32
N SER A 13 9.82 10.26 26.53
CA SER A 13 10.35 9.39 25.47
C SER A 13 11.82 9.11 25.80
N ASP A 14 12.33 7.94 25.42
CA ASP A 14 13.56 7.29 25.95
C ASP A 14 14.88 8.11 25.89
N THR A 15 14.88 9.31 25.31
CA THR A 15 16.06 10.18 25.21
C THR A 15 15.82 11.67 25.49
N THR A 16 14.59 12.11 25.75
CA THR A 16 14.27 13.56 25.90
C THR A 16 13.20 13.80 26.98
N PHE A 17 13.47 14.74 27.90
CA PHE A 17 12.51 15.20 28.91
C PHE A 17 11.92 16.54 28.49
N ASP A 18 10.67 16.53 28.04
CA ASP A 18 9.93 17.76 27.74
C ASP A 18 9.17 18.22 28.98
N LEU A 19 9.44 19.47 29.40
CA LEU A 19 8.80 20.09 30.55
C LEU A 19 7.99 21.30 30.08
N ILE A 20 6.67 21.21 30.24
CA ILE A 20 5.76 22.32 29.93
C ILE A 20 5.65 23.21 31.16
N LEU A 21 6.05 24.47 31.02
CA LEU A 21 6.01 25.48 32.10
C LEU A 21 5.24 26.72 31.63
N SER A 22 4.58 27.42 32.55
CA SER A 22 4.00 28.72 32.23
C SER A 22 5.09 29.76 31.97
N ILE A 23 4.84 30.68 31.04
CA ILE A 23 5.80 31.74 30.67
C ILE A 23 6.20 32.59 31.88
N ASP A 24 5.30 32.79 32.82
CA ASP A 24 5.57 33.54 34.05
C ASP A 24 6.50 32.78 35.00
N THR A 25 6.34 31.45 35.11
CA THR A 25 7.27 30.61 35.87
C THR A 25 8.66 30.60 35.24
N VAL A 26 8.73 30.61 33.90
CA VAL A 26 10.01 30.69 33.18
C VAL A 26 10.68 32.05 33.42
N ALA A 27 9.90 33.13 33.37
CA ALA A 27 10.40 34.48 33.64
C ALA A 27 10.93 34.63 35.08
N GLU A 28 10.23 34.08 36.08
CA GLU A 28 10.63 34.18 37.48
C GLU A 28 11.87 33.33 37.79
N LYS A 29 11.94 32.10 37.28
CA LYS A 29 13.02 31.15 37.62
C LYS A 29 14.25 31.23 36.72
N TYR A 30 14.07 31.54 35.44
CA TYR A 30 15.14 31.53 34.45
C TYR A 30 15.47 32.92 33.92
N GLY A 31 14.71 33.95 34.30
CA GLY A 31 14.99 35.35 33.95
C GLY A 31 14.77 35.68 32.47
N THR A 32 14.11 34.80 31.71
CA THR A 32 13.87 34.96 30.27
C THR A 32 12.39 34.95 29.95
N ARG A 33 11.98 35.78 28.98
CA ARG A 33 10.63 35.83 28.40
C ARG A 33 10.64 35.61 26.89
N GLU A 34 11.71 35.02 26.38
CA GLU A 34 11.86 34.77 24.95
C GLU A 34 11.06 33.53 24.54
N ALA A 35 10.17 33.69 23.57
CA ALA A 35 9.45 32.61 22.92
C ALA A 35 10.05 32.39 21.52
N PHE A 36 10.65 31.22 21.30
CA PHE A 36 11.28 30.87 20.02
C PHE A 36 10.29 30.27 19.02
N ILE A 37 9.20 29.67 19.50
CA ILE A 37 8.13 29.09 18.69
C ILE A 37 6.80 29.55 19.27
N MET A 38 5.95 30.13 18.44
CA MET A 38 4.60 30.52 18.78
C MET A 38 3.64 29.74 17.87
N GLN A 39 2.88 28.82 18.47
CA GLN A 39 1.82 28.11 17.77
C GLN A 39 0.52 28.86 17.97
N MET A 40 -0.16 29.17 16.87
CA MET A 40 -1.45 29.84 16.87
C MET A 40 -2.44 28.94 16.14
N ASP A 41 -3.59 28.72 16.74
CA ASP A 41 -4.73 28.12 16.05
C ASP A 41 -5.54 29.25 15.43
N LEU A 42 -5.68 29.23 14.11
CA LEU A 42 -6.39 30.26 13.36
C LEU A 42 -7.73 29.71 12.90
N ASP A 43 -8.81 30.40 13.25
CA ASP A 43 -10.14 30.12 12.70
C ASP A 43 -10.22 30.64 11.26
N LEU A 44 -9.81 29.78 10.33
CA LEU A 44 -9.71 30.08 8.91
C LEU A 44 -11.04 29.77 8.20
N PRO A 45 -11.38 30.52 7.14
CA PRO A 45 -12.59 30.27 6.36
C PRO A 45 -12.59 28.82 5.80
N ALA A 46 -13.77 28.22 5.68
CA ALA A 46 -13.92 26.84 5.22
C ALA A 46 -13.50 26.60 3.76
N ASP A 47 -13.40 27.66 2.96
CA ASP A 47 -12.92 27.59 1.58
C ASP A 47 -11.38 27.54 1.54
N PRO A 48 -10.76 26.48 1.00
CA PRO A 48 -9.31 26.31 0.95
C PRO A 48 -8.58 27.49 0.30
N ALA A 49 -9.13 28.05 -0.79
CA ALA A 49 -8.48 29.15 -1.50
C ALA A 49 -8.51 30.46 -0.67
N ALA A 50 -9.63 30.73 -0.01
CA ALA A 50 -9.74 31.87 0.90
C ALA A 50 -8.86 31.70 2.14
N ALA A 51 -8.70 30.46 2.61
CA ALA A 51 -7.88 30.14 3.75
C ALA A 51 -6.39 30.25 3.43
N ASP A 52 -5.96 29.86 2.23
CA ASP A 52 -4.57 30.01 1.77
C ASP A 52 -4.23 31.50 1.60
N ALA A 53 -5.14 32.28 1.01
CA ALA A 53 -4.98 33.73 0.89
C ALA A 53 -4.91 34.43 2.26
N ALA A 54 -5.72 34.00 3.23
CA ALA A 54 -5.68 34.55 4.58
C ALA A 54 -4.35 34.24 5.29
N GLU A 55 -3.81 33.03 5.14
CA GLU A 55 -2.50 32.66 5.68
C GLU A 55 -1.36 33.45 5.01
N GLU A 56 -1.44 33.68 3.70
CA GLU A 56 -0.44 34.46 2.96
C GLU A 56 -0.44 35.94 3.38
N LEU A 57 -1.62 36.55 3.52
CA LEU A 57 -1.77 37.92 4.04
C LEU A 57 -1.25 38.04 5.48
N LEU A 58 -1.56 37.06 6.33
CA LEU A 58 -1.07 37.03 7.71
C LEU A 58 0.46 36.89 7.75
N ALA A 59 1.03 36.03 6.91
CA ALA A 59 2.48 35.85 6.80
C ALA A 59 3.18 37.13 6.35
N GLU A 60 2.58 37.88 5.42
CA GLU A 60 3.09 39.17 4.96
C GLU A 60 3.03 40.23 6.08
N GLU A 61 1.90 40.33 6.79
CA GLU A 61 1.76 41.23 7.94
C GLU A 61 2.74 40.91 9.08
N LEU A 62 2.95 39.62 9.36
CA LEU A 62 3.89 39.14 10.39
C LEU A 62 5.33 39.49 10.02
N ARG A 63 5.73 39.30 8.76
CA ARG A 63 7.07 39.68 8.28
C ARG A 63 7.29 41.19 8.33
N ALA A 64 6.26 41.98 8.03
CA ALA A 64 6.33 43.43 8.08
C ALA A 64 6.45 43.96 9.52
N LYS A 65 5.73 43.37 10.48
CA LYS A 65 5.72 43.80 11.89
C LYS A 65 6.87 43.21 12.71
N ILE A 66 7.38 42.04 12.34
CA ILE A 66 8.41 41.30 13.09
C ILE A 66 9.54 40.87 12.13
N PRO A 67 10.59 41.69 11.97
CA PRO A 67 11.72 41.35 11.11
C PRO A 67 12.42 40.10 11.65
N GLY A 68 12.43 39.03 10.84
CA GLY A 68 13.02 37.73 11.20
C GLY A 68 12.01 36.64 11.58
N ALA A 69 10.70 36.95 11.66
CA ALA A 69 9.68 35.94 11.90
C ALA A 69 9.50 35.01 10.68
N VAL A 70 9.56 33.70 10.93
CA VAL A 70 9.26 32.67 9.94
C VAL A 70 7.87 32.11 10.25
N PHE A 71 6.92 32.36 9.35
CA PHE A 71 5.59 31.76 9.41
C PHE A 71 5.62 30.41 8.68
N ALA A 72 5.20 29.34 9.36
CA ALA A 72 5.03 28.02 8.80
C ALA A 72 3.61 27.53 9.07
N SER A 73 2.84 27.26 8.01
CA SER A 73 1.47 26.75 8.12
C SER A 73 1.46 25.24 8.27
N GLY A 74 0.90 24.75 9.39
CA GLY A 74 0.68 23.32 9.61
C GLY A 74 -0.29 22.71 8.58
N ARG A 75 -1.28 23.47 8.09
CA ARG A 75 -2.21 23.00 7.05
C ARG A 75 -1.47 22.76 5.74
N ASN A 76 -0.66 23.72 5.30
CA ASN A 76 0.08 23.60 4.05
C ASN A 76 1.11 22.46 4.11
N ILE A 77 1.79 22.28 5.24
CA ILE A 77 2.69 21.14 5.46
C ILE A 77 1.91 19.81 5.38
N LYS A 78 0.74 19.72 6.02
CA LYS A 78 -0.10 18.53 5.95
C LYS A 78 -0.55 18.22 4.53
N LEU A 79 -1.04 19.22 3.79
CA LEU A 79 -1.47 19.05 2.40
C LEU A 79 -0.31 18.62 1.49
N LEU A 80 0.88 19.20 1.69
CA LEU A 80 2.08 18.80 0.96
C LEU A 80 2.46 17.35 1.26
N VAL A 81 2.42 16.92 2.53
CA VAL A 81 2.69 15.53 2.93
C VAL A 81 1.65 14.57 2.34
N GLU A 82 0.37 14.94 2.37
CA GLU A 82 -0.72 14.14 1.78
C GLU A 82 -0.61 14.03 0.25
N ASP A 83 -0.25 15.12 -0.45
CA ASP A 83 -0.04 15.13 -1.89
C ASP A 83 1.19 14.31 -2.31
N ILE A 84 2.33 14.48 -1.62
CA ILE A 84 3.54 13.68 -1.87
C ILE A 84 3.24 12.19 -1.60
N GLY A 85 2.61 11.88 -0.47
CA GLY A 85 2.22 10.51 -0.12
C GLY A 85 1.27 9.91 -1.15
N GLY A 86 0.25 10.66 -1.56
CA GLY A 86 -0.72 10.23 -2.56
C GLY A 86 -0.09 9.96 -3.93
N ARG A 87 0.84 10.81 -4.37
CA ARG A 87 1.57 10.62 -5.63
C ARG A 87 2.43 9.38 -5.60
N ILE A 88 3.19 9.17 -4.52
CA ILE A 88 4.03 7.97 -4.37
C ILE A 88 3.17 6.71 -4.39
N LEU A 89 2.08 6.69 -3.62
CA LEU A 89 1.15 5.56 -3.59
C LEU A 89 0.54 5.28 -4.98
N THR A 90 0.16 6.33 -5.71
CA THR A 90 -0.42 6.18 -7.05
C THR A 90 0.59 5.61 -8.04
N VAL A 91 1.84 6.09 -8.01
CA VAL A 91 2.90 5.57 -8.88
C VAL A 91 3.18 4.10 -8.56
N THR A 92 3.38 3.76 -7.28
CA THR A 92 3.63 2.37 -6.87
C THR A 92 2.47 1.44 -7.19
N ALA A 93 1.22 1.90 -7.02
CA ALA A 93 0.03 1.14 -7.41
C ALA A 93 -0.01 0.89 -8.92
N SER A 94 0.35 1.88 -9.75
CA SER A 94 0.38 1.70 -11.21
C SER A 94 1.41 0.64 -11.63
N VAL A 95 2.58 0.63 -11.00
CA VAL A 95 3.64 -0.37 -11.21
C VAL A 95 3.17 -1.76 -10.76
N ALA A 96 2.50 -1.86 -9.62
CA ALA A 96 1.93 -3.11 -9.13
C ALA A 96 0.87 -3.68 -10.09
N ILE A 97 0.00 -2.83 -10.65
CA ILE A 97 -0.98 -3.25 -11.66
C ILE A 97 -0.28 -3.72 -12.93
N ALA A 98 0.74 -3.01 -13.41
CA ALA A 98 1.51 -3.43 -14.57
C ALA A 98 2.20 -4.80 -14.34
N ALA A 99 2.81 -5.00 -13.16
CA ALA A 99 3.39 -6.27 -12.77
C ALA A 99 2.35 -7.40 -12.71
N LEU A 100 1.14 -7.11 -12.21
CA LEU A 100 0.04 -8.06 -12.19
C LEU A 100 -0.38 -8.47 -13.61
N LEU A 101 -0.46 -7.52 -14.56
CA LEU A 101 -0.76 -7.83 -15.96
C LEU A 101 0.32 -8.71 -16.59
N LEU A 102 1.60 -8.43 -16.33
CA LEU A 102 2.72 -9.27 -16.77
C LEU A 102 2.62 -10.68 -16.18
N ALA A 103 2.31 -10.79 -14.89
CA ALA A 103 2.10 -12.08 -14.23
C ALA A 103 0.94 -12.86 -14.87
N CYS A 104 -0.16 -12.20 -15.23
CA CYS A 104 -1.28 -12.83 -15.93
C CYS A 104 -0.87 -13.45 -17.28
N LEU A 105 -0.06 -12.73 -18.08
CA LEU A 105 0.47 -13.27 -19.32
C LEU A 105 1.35 -14.51 -19.07
N GLY A 106 2.17 -14.46 -18.01
CA GLY A 106 2.97 -15.60 -17.55
C GLY A 106 2.11 -16.81 -17.19
N VAL A 107 1.04 -16.62 -16.41
CA VAL A 107 0.09 -17.69 -16.05
C VAL A 107 -0.52 -18.31 -17.31
N GLY A 108 -1.00 -17.50 -18.25
CA GLY A 108 -1.55 -18.00 -19.52
C GLY A 108 -0.56 -18.88 -20.29
N ASN A 109 0.71 -18.50 -20.33
CA ASN A 109 1.77 -19.27 -20.98
C ASN A 109 2.07 -20.59 -20.26
N VAL A 110 2.18 -20.56 -18.93
CA VAL A 110 2.40 -21.77 -18.12
C VAL A 110 1.24 -22.75 -18.29
N VAL A 111 0.01 -22.26 -18.29
CA VAL A 111 -1.18 -23.07 -18.52
C VAL A 111 -1.17 -23.69 -19.92
N ALA A 112 -0.83 -22.91 -20.95
CA ALA A 112 -0.73 -23.41 -22.32
C ALA A 112 0.35 -24.49 -22.48
N ALA A 113 1.49 -24.32 -21.82
CA ALA A 113 2.56 -25.31 -21.76
C ALA A 113 2.09 -26.59 -21.04
N GLY A 114 1.44 -26.46 -19.88
CA GLY A 114 0.89 -27.58 -19.12
C GLY A 114 -0.15 -28.39 -19.90
N ILE A 115 -1.04 -27.71 -20.62
CA ILE A 115 -2.03 -28.36 -21.50
C ILE A 115 -1.34 -29.17 -22.61
N THR A 116 -0.25 -28.65 -23.17
CA THR A 116 0.48 -29.32 -24.24
C THR A 116 1.23 -30.55 -23.72
N ALA A 117 1.89 -30.42 -22.56
CA ALA A 117 2.60 -31.52 -21.91
C ALA A 117 1.67 -32.68 -21.52
N ARG A 118 0.48 -32.37 -20.99
CA ARG A 118 -0.54 -33.37 -20.58
C ARG A 118 -1.58 -33.65 -21.68
N GLY A 119 -1.28 -33.25 -22.92
CA GLY A 119 -2.21 -33.35 -24.05
C GLY A 119 -2.68 -34.79 -24.32
N PHE A 120 -1.77 -35.76 -24.17
CA PHE A 120 -2.07 -37.18 -24.37
C PHE A 120 -3.11 -37.70 -23.37
N GLU A 121 -2.98 -37.35 -22.08
CA GLU A 121 -3.92 -37.74 -21.03
C GLU A 121 -5.34 -37.23 -21.33
N PHE A 122 -5.46 -35.96 -21.74
CA PHE A 122 -6.74 -35.38 -22.16
C PHE A 122 -7.31 -36.04 -23.42
N GLY A 123 -6.44 -36.52 -24.31
CA GLY A 123 -6.81 -37.33 -25.47
C GLY A 123 -7.42 -38.67 -25.06
N VAL A 124 -6.77 -39.40 -24.14
CA VAL A 124 -7.24 -40.69 -23.61
C VAL A 124 -8.61 -40.54 -22.93
N ILE A 125 -8.77 -39.52 -22.06
CA ILE A 125 -10.05 -39.26 -21.38
C ILE A 125 -11.20 -39.07 -22.38
N ARG A 126 -10.96 -38.34 -23.48
CA ARG A 126 -11.97 -38.16 -24.54
C ARG A 126 -12.24 -39.42 -25.34
N SER A 127 -11.22 -40.25 -25.58
CA SER A 127 -11.36 -41.50 -26.32
C SER A 127 -12.18 -42.56 -25.59
N VAL A 128 -12.19 -42.53 -24.26
CA VAL A 128 -13.02 -43.42 -23.41
C VAL A 128 -14.44 -42.87 -23.22
N GLY A 129 -14.78 -41.75 -23.87
CA GLY A 129 -16.13 -41.15 -23.83
C GLY A 129 -16.28 -40.01 -22.81
N GLY A 130 -15.20 -39.49 -22.25
CA GLY A 130 -15.22 -38.35 -21.34
C GLY A 130 -15.77 -37.07 -22.01
N ALA A 131 -16.64 -36.35 -21.29
CA ALA A 131 -17.25 -35.13 -21.80
C ALA A 131 -16.20 -34.05 -22.12
N PRO A 132 -16.40 -33.23 -23.18
CA PRO A 132 -15.45 -32.20 -23.60
C PRO A 132 -15.24 -31.07 -22.60
N SER A 133 -16.04 -31.02 -21.53
CA SER A 133 -15.93 -30.07 -20.41
C SER A 133 -15.02 -30.56 -19.28
N VAL A 134 -14.66 -31.85 -19.22
CA VAL A 134 -13.85 -32.41 -18.12
C VAL A 134 -12.44 -31.82 -18.12
N ALA A 135 -11.76 -31.83 -19.26
CA ALA A 135 -10.40 -31.32 -19.38
C ALA A 135 -10.27 -29.83 -18.99
N PRO A 136 -11.08 -28.89 -19.52
CA PRO A 136 -10.99 -27.49 -19.09
C PRO A 136 -11.40 -27.30 -17.62
N ARG A 137 -12.35 -28.08 -17.07
CA ARG A 137 -12.69 -28.00 -15.64
C ARG A 137 -11.54 -28.40 -14.73
N LEU A 138 -10.77 -29.43 -15.12
CA LEU A 138 -9.58 -29.85 -14.37
C LEU A 138 -8.52 -28.74 -14.36
N VAL A 139 -8.28 -28.12 -15.52
CA VAL A 139 -7.34 -27.00 -15.65
C VAL A 139 -7.79 -25.81 -14.80
N LEU A 140 -9.08 -25.45 -14.84
CA LEU A 140 -9.61 -24.38 -13.98
C LEU A 140 -9.44 -24.70 -12.49
N ALA A 141 -9.62 -25.96 -12.07
CA ALA A 141 -9.41 -26.38 -10.69
C ALA A 141 -7.94 -26.26 -10.26
N GLU A 142 -7.00 -26.68 -11.12
CA GLU A 142 -5.55 -26.52 -10.89
C GLU A 142 -5.16 -25.05 -10.71
N ILE A 143 -5.69 -24.17 -11.56
CA ILE A 143 -5.41 -22.73 -11.52
C ILE A 143 -6.04 -22.08 -10.30
N THR A 144 -7.24 -22.51 -9.92
CA THR A 144 -7.90 -22.01 -8.71
C THR A 144 -7.10 -22.40 -7.47
N ALA A 145 -6.63 -23.65 -7.38
CA ALA A 145 -5.78 -24.10 -6.27
C ALA A 145 -4.45 -23.35 -6.23
N ALA A 146 -3.79 -23.17 -7.39
CA ALA A 146 -2.55 -22.41 -7.50
C ALA A 146 -2.75 -20.93 -7.14
N GLY A 147 -3.86 -20.32 -7.57
CA GLY A 147 -4.22 -18.94 -7.26
C GLY A 147 -4.46 -18.72 -5.76
N LEU A 148 -5.16 -19.65 -5.10
CA LEU A 148 -5.34 -19.61 -3.64
C LEU A 148 -4.00 -19.73 -2.90
N ALA A 149 -3.13 -20.64 -3.32
CA ALA A 149 -1.78 -20.76 -2.76
C ALA A 149 -0.96 -19.47 -2.97
N ALA A 150 -1.06 -18.87 -4.15
CA ALA A 150 -0.39 -17.61 -4.46
C ALA A 150 -0.90 -16.44 -3.60
N VAL A 151 -2.21 -16.38 -3.30
CA VAL A 151 -2.78 -15.39 -2.38
C VAL A 151 -2.18 -15.54 -0.98
N VAL A 152 -2.15 -16.76 -0.43
CA VAL A 152 -1.60 -17.01 0.91
C VAL A 152 -0.13 -16.59 0.99
N VAL A 153 0.67 -17.02 0.01
CA VAL A 153 2.10 -16.68 -0.05
C VAL A 153 2.30 -15.18 -0.30
N GLY A 154 1.49 -14.57 -1.15
CA GLY A 154 1.55 -13.15 -1.47
C GLY A 154 1.24 -12.25 -0.28
N ILE A 155 0.20 -12.58 0.50
CA ILE A 155 -0.12 -11.87 1.74
C ILE A 155 1.03 -12.02 2.74
N ALA A 156 1.54 -13.24 2.94
CA ALA A 156 2.63 -13.50 3.88
C ALA A 156 3.89 -12.69 3.52
N LEU A 157 4.28 -12.69 2.24
CA LEU A 157 5.42 -11.90 1.74
C LEU A 157 5.15 -10.40 1.82
N GLY A 158 3.94 -9.93 1.50
CA GLY A 158 3.56 -8.53 1.59
C GLY A 158 3.64 -7.99 3.02
N VAL A 159 3.12 -8.74 3.99
CA VAL A 159 3.23 -8.39 5.42
C VAL A 159 4.68 -8.41 5.89
N HIS A 160 5.46 -9.41 5.46
CA HIS A 160 6.89 -9.48 5.79
C HIS A 160 7.67 -8.27 5.27
N LEU A 161 7.44 -7.88 4.01
CA LEU A 161 8.05 -6.69 3.42
C LEU A 161 7.61 -5.39 4.10
N ALA A 162 6.32 -5.29 4.48
CA ALA A 162 5.81 -4.14 5.23
C ALA A 162 6.50 -4.02 6.60
N TRP A 163 6.68 -5.15 7.30
CA TRP A 163 7.38 -5.16 8.58
C TRP A 163 8.85 -4.74 8.45
N MET A 164 9.56 -5.27 7.45
CA MET A 164 10.92 -4.83 7.14
C MET A 164 10.98 -3.34 6.82
N GLY A 165 10.00 -2.82 6.09
CA GLY A 165 9.89 -1.40 5.76
C GLY A 165 9.74 -0.53 7.00
N VAL A 166 8.85 -0.89 7.92
CA VAL A 166 8.67 -0.17 9.20
C VAL A 166 9.98 -0.11 10.00
N GLY A 167 10.69 -1.24 10.10
CA GLY A 167 12.00 -1.28 10.77
C GLY A 167 13.04 -0.39 10.10
N LEU A 168 13.10 -0.41 8.77
CA LEU A 168 14.00 0.46 8.01
C LEU A 168 13.71 1.95 8.23
N TYR A 169 12.44 2.35 8.24
CA TYR A 169 12.06 3.75 8.50
C TYR A 169 12.33 4.17 9.95
N HIS A 170 12.17 3.27 10.90
CA HIS A 170 12.55 3.49 12.28
C HIS A 170 14.05 3.77 12.41
N ASP A 171 14.89 2.94 11.78
CA ASP A 171 16.35 3.05 11.92
C ASP A 171 16.95 4.22 11.13
N LEU A 172 16.41 4.56 9.96
CA LEU A 172 16.92 5.66 9.13
C LEU A 172 16.38 7.03 9.54
N ALA A 173 15.11 7.12 9.93
CA ALA A 173 14.40 8.38 10.11
C ALA A 173 13.87 8.60 11.53
N GLY A 174 14.02 7.63 12.43
CA GLY A 174 13.47 7.69 13.79
C GLY A 174 11.94 7.71 13.84
N LEU A 175 11.28 7.42 12.71
CA LEU A 175 9.83 7.49 12.58
C LEU A 175 9.21 6.22 13.16
N GLN A 176 8.37 6.37 14.18
CA GLN A 176 7.56 5.28 14.73
C GLN A 176 6.33 5.05 13.84
N LEU A 177 6.49 4.30 12.75
CA LEU A 177 5.36 3.84 11.94
C LEU A 177 4.71 2.62 12.60
N ALA A 178 3.39 2.65 12.74
CA ALA A 178 2.63 1.46 13.09
C ALA A 178 2.33 0.63 11.84
N LEU A 179 2.47 -0.69 11.95
CA LEU A 179 2.05 -1.61 10.90
C LEU A 179 0.53 -1.77 10.97
N ASP A 180 -0.19 -1.03 10.13
CA ASP A 180 -1.63 -1.18 9.94
C ASP A 180 -1.89 -1.90 8.61
N VAL A 181 -2.50 -3.09 8.68
CA VAL A 181 -2.82 -3.90 7.50
C VAL A 181 -4.32 -3.77 7.22
N PRO A 182 -4.72 -3.01 6.20
CA PRO A 182 -6.13 -2.79 5.93
C PRO A 182 -6.75 -4.06 5.32
N ILE A 183 -7.60 -4.72 6.09
CA ILE A 183 -8.18 -6.04 5.75
C ILE A 183 -9.00 -5.96 4.45
N LEU A 184 -9.78 -4.89 4.28
CA LEU A 184 -10.70 -4.75 3.15
C LEU A 184 -9.96 -4.64 1.80
N PRO A 185 -8.98 -3.72 1.60
CA PRO A 185 -8.14 -3.69 0.41
C PRO A 185 -7.38 -5.00 0.15
N THR A 186 -6.86 -5.65 1.20
CA THR A 186 -6.14 -6.93 1.05
C THR A 186 -7.07 -8.03 0.52
N LEU A 187 -8.31 -8.11 1.01
CA LEU A 187 -9.29 -9.08 0.52
C LEU A 187 -9.71 -8.78 -0.92
N VAL A 188 -9.97 -7.51 -1.25
CA VAL A 188 -10.32 -7.08 -2.62
C VAL A 188 -9.18 -7.40 -3.59
N GLY A 189 -7.93 -7.09 -3.22
CA GLY A 189 -6.76 -7.41 -4.02
C GLY A 189 -6.57 -8.92 -4.21
N SER A 190 -6.75 -9.70 -3.14
CA SER A 190 -6.68 -11.17 -3.19
C SER A 190 -7.72 -11.77 -4.15
N GLY A 191 -8.97 -11.29 -4.06
CA GLY A 191 -10.03 -11.68 -5.01
C GLY A 191 -9.67 -11.27 -6.44
N GLY A 192 -9.14 -10.06 -6.63
CA GLY A 192 -8.66 -9.56 -7.92
C GLY A 192 -7.59 -10.45 -8.55
N VAL A 193 -6.62 -10.93 -7.76
CA VAL A 193 -5.55 -11.84 -8.23
C VAL A 193 -6.13 -13.17 -8.70
N VAL A 194 -7.05 -13.78 -7.94
CA VAL A 194 -7.69 -15.05 -8.34
C VAL A 194 -8.51 -14.86 -9.62
N ILE A 195 -9.29 -13.78 -9.70
CA ILE A 195 -10.07 -13.46 -10.90
C ILE A 195 -9.15 -13.24 -12.10
N ALA A 196 -8.07 -12.48 -11.94
CA ALA A 196 -7.12 -12.19 -13.01
C ALA A 196 -6.42 -13.47 -13.52
N ALA A 197 -6.00 -14.35 -12.62
CA ALA A 197 -5.43 -15.65 -12.97
C ALA A 197 -6.43 -16.54 -13.74
N LEU A 198 -7.68 -16.58 -13.29
CA LEU A 198 -8.75 -17.29 -13.99
C LEU A 198 -8.97 -16.71 -15.39
N LEU A 199 -9.13 -15.38 -15.51
CA LEU A 199 -9.32 -14.69 -16.78
C LEU A 199 -8.17 -14.95 -17.77
N ALA A 200 -6.92 -14.89 -17.29
CA ALA A 200 -5.73 -15.15 -18.08
C ALA A 200 -5.69 -16.59 -18.64
N SER A 201 -6.29 -17.53 -17.93
CA SER A 201 -6.34 -18.95 -18.33
C SER A 201 -7.46 -19.31 -19.31
N ILE A 202 -8.47 -18.45 -19.46
CA ILE A 202 -9.61 -18.67 -20.35
C ILE A 202 -9.19 -19.00 -21.79
N PRO A 203 -8.32 -18.20 -22.47
CA PRO A 203 -7.97 -18.48 -23.86
C PRO A 203 -7.31 -19.85 -24.04
N ALA A 204 -6.38 -20.21 -23.15
CA ALA A 204 -5.71 -21.51 -23.16
C ALA A 204 -6.72 -22.66 -22.94
N SER A 205 -7.60 -22.52 -21.94
CA SER A 205 -8.63 -23.51 -21.60
C SER A 205 -9.69 -23.66 -22.71
N MET A 206 -10.09 -22.56 -23.36
CA MET A 206 -11.00 -22.60 -24.50
C MET A 206 -10.38 -23.28 -25.71
N SER A 207 -9.08 -23.08 -25.95
CA SER A 207 -8.37 -23.75 -27.02
C SER A 207 -8.42 -25.28 -26.86
N LEU A 208 -8.30 -25.78 -25.62
CA LEU A 208 -8.39 -27.21 -25.30
C LEU A 208 -9.77 -27.80 -25.64
N ARG A 209 -10.85 -27.06 -25.34
CA ARG A 209 -12.22 -27.48 -25.67
C ARG A 209 -12.40 -27.69 -27.18
N ARG A 210 -11.77 -26.86 -28.01
CA ARG A 210 -11.91 -26.85 -29.48
C ARG A 210 -11.01 -27.87 -30.20
N ARG A 211 -9.95 -28.38 -29.57
CA ARG A 211 -9.03 -29.35 -30.20
C ARG A 211 -9.71 -30.71 -30.41
N ALA A 212 -9.44 -31.38 -31.52
CA ALA A 212 -9.98 -32.72 -31.79
C ALA A 212 -9.19 -33.82 -31.03
N PRO A 213 -9.83 -34.95 -30.63
CA PRO A 213 -9.16 -36.04 -29.90
C PRO A 213 -7.90 -36.57 -30.61
N ARG A 214 -7.94 -36.68 -31.95
CA ARG A 214 -6.80 -37.12 -32.77
C ARG A 214 -5.55 -36.24 -32.62
N VAL A 215 -5.71 -34.92 -32.44
CA VAL A 215 -4.59 -33.98 -32.27
C VAL A 215 -3.96 -34.14 -30.89
N LEU A 216 -4.79 -34.41 -29.87
CA LEU A 216 -4.35 -34.65 -28.50
C LEU A 216 -3.64 -36.01 -28.34
N LEU A 217 -4.06 -37.03 -29.09
CA LEU A 217 -3.36 -38.33 -29.10
C LEU A 217 -2.05 -38.29 -29.89
N ALA A 218 -1.97 -37.43 -30.92
CA ALA A 218 -0.74 -37.25 -31.70
C ALA A 218 0.37 -36.58 -30.87
N SER A 219 0.05 -35.76 -29.86
CA SER A 219 1.05 -35.12 -29.01
C SER A 219 1.81 -36.09 -28.11
N GLY A 220 1.30 -37.31 -27.90
CA GLY A 220 2.01 -38.37 -27.17
C GLY A 220 2.97 -39.23 -28.01
N ARG A 221 3.00 -39.03 -29.34
CA ARG A 221 3.88 -39.80 -30.26
C ARG A 221 5.18 -39.09 -30.64
N GLY A 222 5.35 -37.83 -30.22
CA GLY A 222 6.52 -37.01 -30.55
C GLY A 222 7.53 -36.85 -29.41
N GLY A 223 7.39 -37.64 -28.34
CA GLY A 223 8.34 -37.71 -27.22
C GLY A 223 9.04 -39.06 -27.16
#